data_AF-A0A6P0HYQ7-F1
#
_entry.id   AF-A0A6P0HYQ7-F1
#
_cell.length_a   1.000
_cell.length_b   1.000
_cell.length_c   1.000
_cell.angle_alpha   90.00
_cell.angle_beta   90.00
_cell.angle_gamma   90.00
#
_symmetry.space_group_name_H-M   'P 1'
#
loop_
_entity.id
_entity.type
_entity.pdbx_description
1 polymer ?
#
loop_
_entity_poly.entity_id
_entity_poly.type
_entity_poly.pdbx_seq_one_letter_code
_entity_poly.pdbx_strand_id
1 'polypeptide(L)'
;MTLFCVSSIRKNLPLLLSSFFILVGTIFIVPYGGFQETGIVIKFWIGISIISLGFIISWAITSINWAWFWSITILTRLILIPMETGSDIWRYLWEGYIQNLGFSPYNLAPNALELIPYRTEWWSLINHPDTSAIYPPLIQLGFRF
;
A
#
# COMPACT_ATOMS: atom_id res chain seq x y z
N MET A 1 15.15 -42.58 10.06
CA MET A 1 15.33 -41.38 9.21
C MET A 1 14.00 -40.76 8.76
N THR A 2 12.99 -41.56 8.40
CA THR A 2 11.64 -41.12 7.98
C THR A 2 10.81 -40.41 9.06
N LEU A 3 10.82 -40.88 10.30
CA LEU A 3 10.02 -40.28 11.41
C LEU A 3 10.49 -38.86 11.80
N PHE A 4 11.80 -38.61 11.78
CA PHE A 4 12.37 -37.27 12.05
C PHE A 4 12.01 -36.25 10.96
N CYS A 5 11.99 -36.68 9.69
CA CYS A 5 11.60 -35.84 8.56
C CYS A 5 10.13 -35.41 8.68
N VAL A 6 9.21 -36.35 8.96
CA VAL A 6 7.77 -36.06 9.12
C VAL A 6 7.50 -35.13 10.31
N SER A 7 8.22 -35.32 11.42
CA SER A 7 8.16 -34.47 12.62
C SER A 7 8.60 -33.02 12.32
N SER A 8 9.70 -32.86 11.58
CA SER A 8 10.20 -31.54 11.16
C SER A 8 9.23 -30.82 10.22
N ILE A 9 8.66 -31.55 9.25
CA ILE A 9 7.67 -31.01 8.30
C ILE A 9 6.42 -30.53 9.04
N ARG A 10 5.88 -31.30 10.00
CA ARG A 10 4.70 -30.89 10.77
C ARG A 10 4.93 -29.62 11.59
N LYS A 11 6.13 -29.46 12.17
CA LYS A 11 6.48 -28.25 12.92
C LYS A 11 6.56 -26.99 12.03
N ASN A 12 7.04 -27.13 10.80
CA ASN A 12 7.22 -26.01 9.89
C ASN A 12 6.02 -25.78 8.95
N LEU A 13 5.02 -26.65 8.96
CA LEU A 13 3.88 -26.56 8.06
C LEU A 13 3.13 -25.21 8.15
N PRO A 14 2.84 -24.64 9.35
CA PRO A 14 2.21 -23.32 9.44
C PRO A 14 3.07 -22.21 8.83
N LEU A 15 4.39 -22.26 9.04
CA LEU A 15 5.33 -21.28 8.48
C LEU A 15 5.34 -21.34 6.94
N LEU A 16 5.39 -22.55 6.38
CA LEU A 16 5.38 -22.75 4.93
C LEU A 16 4.06 -22.32 4.30
N LEU A 17 2.92 -22.70 4.88
CA LEU A 17 1.60 -22.32 4.38
C LEU A 17 1.36 -20.81 4.49
N SER A 18 1.69 -20.21 5.64
CA SER A 18 1.60 -18.76 5.83
C SER A 18 2.42 -18.01 4.78
N SER A 19 3.68 -18.40 4.59
CA SER A 19 4.58 -17.79 3.60
C SER A 19 4.04 -17.96 2.17
N PHE A 20 3.53 -19.14 1.85
CA PHE A 20 2.94 -19.44 0.53
C PHE A 20 1.74 -18.53 0.24
N PHE A 21 0.77 -18.45 1.15
CA PHE A 21 -0.43 -17.63 0.94
C PHE A 21 -0.11 -16.13 0.89
N ILE A 22 0.81 -15.64 1.73
CA ILE A 22 1.28 -14.26 1.67
C ILE A 22 1.91 -13.96 0.31
N LEU A 23 2.81 -14.80 -0.18
CA LEU A 23 3.49 -14.59 -1.46
C LEU A 23 2.53 -14.70 -2.65
N VAL A 24 1.69 -15.73 -2.69
CA VAL A 24 0.70 -15.91 -3.77
C VAL A 24 -0.28 -14.75 -3.81
N GLY A 25 -0.82 -14.36 -2.66
CA GLY A 25 -1.72 -13.21 -2.58
C GLY A 25 -1.03 -11.91 -2.99
N THR A 26 0.24 -11.72 -2.60
CA THR A 26 1.03 -10.54 -3.01
C THR A 26 1.25 -10.50 -4.52
N ILE A 27 1.63 -11.62 -5.15
CA ILE A 27 1.77 -11.72 -6.61
C ILE A 27 0.42 -11.45 -7.29
N PHE A 28 -0.67 -11.97 -6.71
CA PHE A 28 -2.01 -11.84 -7.27
C PHE A 28 -2.48 -10.38 -7.33
N ILE A 29 -2.17 -9.55 -6.33
CA ILE A 29 -2.65 -8.15 -6.30
C ILE A 29 -1.88 -7.21 -7.23
N VAL A 30 -0.69 -7.57 -7.70
CA VAL A 30 0.17 -6.72 -8.56
C VAL A 30 -0.58 -6.12 -9.78
N PRO A 31 -1.29 -6.89 -10.62
CA PRO A 31 -2.00 -6.34 -11.77
C PRO A 31 -3.29 -5.59 -11.41
N TYR A 32 -3.65 -5.51 -10.12
CA TYR A 32 -4.95 -5.01 -9.65
C TYR A 32 -4.83 -3.78 -8.74
N GLY A 33 -3.73 -3.03 -8.81
CA GLY A 33 -3.53 -1.81 -8.04
C GLY A 33 -4.36 -0.60 -8.51
N GLY A 34 -4.72 -0.56 -9.81
CA GLY A 34 -5.49 0.53 -10.42
C GLY A 34 -6.99 0.43 -10.14
N PHE A 35 -7.48 1.10 -9.09
CA PHE A 35 -8.90 1.06 -8.71
C PHE A 35 -9.84 1.90 -9.59
N GLN A 36 -9.31 2.54 -10.64
CA GLN A 36 -10.07 3.32 -11.60
C GLN A 36 -10.85 2.41 -12.58
N GLU A 37 -10.42 1.17 -12.79
CA GLU A 37 -11.10 0.23 -13.67
C GLU A 37 -12.20 -0.56 -12.96
N THR A 38 -13.37 -0.67 -13.61
CA THR A 38 -14.51 -1.41 -13.08
C THR A 38 -14.18 -2.91 -12.93
N GLY A 39 -14.41 -3.46 -11.73
CA GLY A 39 -14.20 -4.88 -11.45
C GLY A 39 -12.79 -5.26 -10.98
N ILE A 40 -11.81 -4.35 -11.04
CA ILE A 40 -10.48 -4.58 -10.46
C ILE A 40 -10.56 -4.72 -8.94
N VAL A 41 -11.40 -3.91 -8.28
CA VAL A 41 -11.55 -3.90 -6.82
C VAL A 41 -11.87 -5.29 -6.27
N ILE A 42 -12.78 -6.05 -6.90
CA ILE A 42 -13.15 -7.40 -6.46
C ILE A 42 -11.95 -8.35 -6.56
N LYS A 43 -11.19 -8.30 -7.67
CA LYS A 43 -9.98 -9.12 -7.85
C LYS A 43 -8.93 -8.76 -6.81
N PHE A 44 -8.68 -7.47 -6.60
CA PHE A 44 -7.79 -7.01 -5.54
C PHE A 44 -8.19 -7.59 -4.17
N TRP A 45 -9.48 -7.52 -3.80
CA TRP A 45 -9.99 -8.08 -2.55
C TRP A 45 -9.84 -9.60 -2.42
N ILE A 46 -9.91 -10.35 -3.52
CA ILE A 46 -9.58 -11.78 -3.51
C ILE A 46 -8.12 -11.98 -3.12
N GLY A 47 -7.18 -11.24 -3.73
CA GLY A 47 -5.77 -11.28 -3.37
C GLY A 47 -5.52 -10.90 -1.92
N ILE A 48 -6.16 -9.83 -1.41
CA ILE A 48 -6.10 -9.44 0.00
C ILE A 48 -6.63 -10.54 0.92
N SER A 49 -7.68 -11.25 0.52
CA SER A 49 -8.23 -12.37 1.29
C SER A 49 -7.24 -13.54 1.39
N ILE A 50 -6.52 -13.83 0.30
CA ILE A 50 -5.44 -14.83 0.27
C ILE A 50 -4.28 -14.42 1.21
N ILE A 51 -3.86 -13.16 1.17
CA ILE A 51 -2.82 -12.64 2.10
C ILE A 51 -3.31 -12.75 3.54
N SER A 52 -4.56 -12.36 3.82
CA SER A 52 -5.17 -12.41 5.15
C SER A 52 -5.24 -13.83 5.69
N LEU A 53 -5.54 -14.82 4.85
CA LEU A 53 -5.48 -16.23 5.21
C LEU A 53 -4.06 -16.64 5.62
N GLY A 54 -3.04 -16.22 4.85
CA GLY A 54 -1.64 -16.45 5.21
C GLY A 54 -1.25 -15.81 6.53
N PHE A 55 -1.75 -14.60 6.82
CA PHE A 55 -1.55 -13.93 8.10
C PHE A 55 -2.24 -14.67 9.26
N ILE A 56 -3.48 -15.14 9.09
CA ILE A 56 -4.18 -15.93 10.13
C ILE A 56 -3.45 -17.23 10.42
N ILE A 57 -2.97 -17.95 9.39
CA ILE A 57 -2.16 -19.17 9.57
C ILE A 57 -0.87 -18.88 10.35
N SER A 58 -0.31 -17.67 10.22
CA SER A 58 0.90 -17.27 10.93
C SER A 58 0.75 -17.31 12.46
N TRP A 59 -0.46 -17.22 12.99
CA TRP A 59 -0.73 -17.30 14.44
C TRP A 59 -0.42 -18.68 15.04
N ALA A 60 -0.34 -19.73 14.21
CA ALA A 60 0.08 -21.06 14.64
C ALA A 60 1.61 -21.24 14.63
N ILE A 61 2.39 -20.24 14.18
CA ILE A 61 3.85 -20.28 14.16
C ILE A 61 4.38 -20.01 15.56
N THR A 62 5.08 -20.98 16.13
CA THR A 62 5.66 -20.87 17.49
C THR A 62 7.07 -20.28 17.51
N SER A 63 7.79 -20.35 16.39
CA SER A 63 9.11 -19.76 16.23
C SER A 63 9.36 -19.46 14.75
N ILE A 64 10.04 -18.35 14.48
CA ILE A 64 10.43 -17.96 13.12
C ILE A 64 11.92 -17.66 13.09
N ASN A 65 12.59 -18.15 12.05
CA ASN A 65 13.97 -17.79 11.79
C ASN A 65 14.03 -16.33 11.28
N TRP A 66 14.94 -15.51 11.83
CA TRP A 66 15.13 -14.12 11.43
C TRP A 66 15.29 -13.95 9.91
N ALA A 67 16.10 -14.80 9.28
CA ALA A 67 16.38 -14.73 7.85
C ALA A 67 15.13 -15.08 7.05
N TRP A 68 14.32 -16.04 7.51
CA TRP A 68 13.04 -16.35 6.88
C TRP A 68 12.07 -15.17 6.96
N PHE A 69 11.92 -14.56 8.14
CA PHE A 69 11.08 -13.38 8.33
C PHE A 69 11.46 -12.25 7.37
N TRP A 70 12.75 -11.90 7.31
CA TRP A 70 13.23 -10.83 6.42
C TRP A 70 13.17 -11.21 4.94
N SER A 71 13.37 -12.48 4.60
CA SER A 71 13.24 -12.93 3.21
C SER A 71 11.82 -12.74 2.70
N ILE A 72 10.81 -13.19 3.44
CA ILE A 72 9.39 -12.98 3.08
C ILE A 72 9.05 -11.49 3.09
N THR A 73 9.56 -10.75 4.08
CA THR A 73 9.37 -9.30 4.16
C THR A 73 9.89 -8.62 2.90
N ILE A 74 11.17 -8.76 2.58
CA ILE A 74 11.80 -8.11 1.42
C ILE A 74 11.14 -8.57 0.12
N LEU A 75 10.94 -9.88 -0.06
CA LEU A 75 10.39 -10.43 -1.29
C LEU A 75 8.99 -9.88 -1.59
N THR A 76 8.11 -9.79 -0.58
CA THR A 76 6.78 -9.18 -0.77
C THR A 76 6.86 -7.72 -1.19
N ARG A 77 7.81 -6.93 -0.66
CA ARG A 77 7.99 -5.53 -1.10
C ARG A 77 8.50 -5.45 -2.52
N LEU A 78 9.47 -6.28 -2.90
CA LEU A 78 10.00 -6.32 -4.26
C LEU A 78 8.92 -6.69 -5.29
N ILE A 79 8.02 -7.63 -4.94
CA ILE A 79 6.89 -8.01 -5.79
C ILE A 79 5.93 -6.84 -6.00
N LEU A 80 5.76 -5.95 -5.02
CA LEU A 80 4.82 -4.83 -5.08
C LEU A 80 5.38 -3.57 -5.74
N ILE A 81 6.69 -3.47 -6.01
CA ILE A 81 7.29 -2.31 -6.69
C ILE A 81 6.58 -1.92 -8.01
N PRO A 82 6.24 -2.86 -8.92
CA PRO A 82 5.58 -2.51 -10.18
C PRO A 82 4.06 -2.29 -10.05
N MET A 83 3.47 -2.49 -8.86
CA MET A 83 2.03 -2.29 -8.66
C MET A 83 1.70 -0.81 -8.84
N GLU A 84 0.61 -0.51 -9.56
CA GLU A 84 0.16 0.86 -9.79
C GLU A 84 -0.05 1.61 -8.46
N THR A 85 0.50 2.82 -8.37
CA THR A 85 0.39 3.69 -7.21
C THR A 85 -0.94 4.44 -7.19
N GLY A 86 -1.37 4.88 -6.00
CA GLY A 86 -2.55 5.74 -5.89
C GLY A 86 -2.45 7.04 -6.72
N SER A 87 -3.59 7.55 -7.16
CA SER A 87 -3.70 8.75 -8.01
C SER A 87 -3.34 10.07 -7.32
N ASP A 88 -3.11 10.05 -6.01
CA ASP A 88 -2.98 11.25 -5.16
C ASP A 88 -1.58 11.87 -5.19
N ILE A 89 -0.64 11.36 -5.98
CA ILE A 89 0.76 11.87 -6.02
C ILE A 89 0.79 13.37 -6.31
N TRP A 90 0.06 13.83 -7.33
CA TRP A 90 -0.02 15.25 -7.68
C TRP A 90 -0.70 16.07 -6.59
N ARG A 91 -1.70 15.47 -5.93
CA ARG A 91 -2.38 16.12 -4.82
C ARG A 91 -1.46 16.32 -3.61
N TYR A 92 -0.64 15.33 -3.25
CA TYR A 92 0.34 15.47 -2.17
C TYR A 92 1.37 16.55 -2.47
N LEU A 93 1.89 16.58 -3.70
CA LEU A 93 2.81 17.64 -4.14
C LEU A 93 2.16 19.02 -4.03
N TRP A 94 0.88 19.14 -4.41
CA TRP A 94 0.16 20.41 -4.42
C TRP A 94 -0.10 20.92 -3.02
N GLU A 95 -0.64 20.05 -2.17
CA GLU A 95 -0.98 20.42 -0.82
C GLU A 95 0.29 20.68 0.01
N GLY A 96 1.40 20.01 -0.29
CA GLY A 96 2.74 20.34 0.23
C GLY A 96 3.22 21.74 -0.20
N TYR A 97 3.12 22.02 -1.50
CA TYR A 97 3.51 23.30 -2.10
C TYR A 97 2.73 24.49 -1.51
N ILE A 98 1.40 24.41 -1.42
CA ILE A 98 0.59 25.53 -0.90
C ILE A 98 0.79 25.75 0.62
N GLN A 99 1.15 24.70 1.37
CA GLN A 99 1.55 24.85 2.77
C GLN A 99 2.81 25.71 2.93
N ASN A 100 3.77 25.60 2.00
CA ASN A 100 4.96 26.45 2.01
C ASN A 100 4.66 27.92 1.69
N LEU A 101 3.55 28.18 1.00
CA LEU A 101 3.03 29.52 0.75
C LEU A 101 2.19 30.07 1.93
N GLY A 102 2.00 29.28 2.99
CA GLY A 102 1.21 29.67 4.16
C GLY A 102 -0.29 29.36 4.07
N PHE A 103 -0.74 28.70 3.00
CA PHE A 103 -2.13 28.27 2.88
C PHE A 103 -2.38 26.94 3.58
N SER A 104 -3.60 26.76 4.10
CA SER A 104 -4.05 25.50 4.68
C SER A 104 -4.78 24.66 3.64
N PRO A 105 -4.32 23.43 3.31
CA PRO A 105 -4.99 22.55 2.36
C PRO A 105 -6.33 22.01 2.89
N TYR A 106 -6.58 22.17 4.20
CA TYR A 106 -7.86 21.85 4.85
C TYR A 106 -8.90 22.97 4.67
N ASN A 107 -8.46 24.19 4.39
CA ASN A 107 -9.34 25.34 4.19
C ASN A 107 -9.60 25.60 2.70
N LEU A 108 -8.58 25.44 1.87
CA LEU A 108 -8.64 25.74 0.44
C LEU A 108 -8.43 24.47 -0.39
N ALA A 109 -9.48 24.05 -1.10
CA ALA A 109 -9.38 23.01 -2.10
C ALA A 109 -8.49 23.46 -3.28
N PRO A 110 -7.88 22.54 -4.06
CA PRO A 110 -7.03 22.91 -5.19
C PRO A 110 -7.66 23.90 -6.19
N ASN A 111 -8.98 23.84 -6.40
CA ASN A 111 -9.73 24.71 -7.31
C ASN A 111 -10.18 26.05 -6.70
N ALA A 112 -9.82 26.35 -5.45
CA ALA A 112 -10.15 27.62 -4.80
C ALA A 112 -9.63 28.83 -5.62
N LEU A 113 -10.42 29.91 -5.67
CA LEU A 113 -10.11 31.09 -6.48
C LEU A 113 -8.81 31.78 -6.02
N GLU A 114 -8.57 31.77 -4.71
CA GLU A 114 -7.38 32.30 -4.04
C GLU A 114 -6.09 31.59 -4.50
N LEU A 115 -6.21 30.34 -4.96
CA LEU A 115 -5.08 29.52 -5.38
C LEU A 115 -4.79 29.59 -6.89
N ILE A 116 -5.62 30.27 -7.69
CA ILE A 116 -5.41 30.43 -9.14
C ILE A 116 -4.00 30.96 -9.48
N PRO A 117 -3.47 32.00 -8.81
CA PRO A 117 -2.14 32.54 -9.13
C PRO A 117 -0.99 31.56 -8.87
N TYR A 118 -1.21 30.52 -8.07
CA TYR A 118 -0.18 29.57 -7.63
C TYR A 118 -0.26 28.23 -8.36
N ARG A 119 -1.16 28.07 -9.34
CA ARG A 119 -1.30 26.81 -10.08
C ARG A 119 0.00 26.47 -10.79
N THR A 120 0.53 25.28 -10.50
CA THR A 120 1.73 24.72 -11.12
C THR A 120 1.46 24.21 -12.53
N GLU A 121 2.51 23.95 -13.30
CA GLU A 121 2.40 23.37 -14.66
C GLU A 121 1.67 22.01 -14.69
N TRP A 122 1.71 21.28 -13.58
CA TRP A 122 1.09 19.97 -13.41
C TRP A 122 -0.23 20.01 -12.63
N TRP A 123 -0.78 21.21 -12.32
CA TRP A 123 -2.01 21.36 -11.54
C TRP A 123 -3.20 20.58 -12.14
N SER A 124 -3.27 20.47 -13.47
CA SER A 124 -4.31 19.71 -14.18
C SER A 124 -4.30 18.21 -13.91
N LEU A 125 -3.23 17.67 -13.32
CA LEU A 125 -3.10 16.26 -12.94
C LEU A 125 -3.65 15.98 -11.54
N ILE A 126 -4.03 17.01 -10.78
CA ILE A 126 -4.60 16.86 -9.44
C ILE A 126 -6.02 16.28 -9.55
N ASN A 127 -6.23 15.15 -8.87
CA ASN A 127 -7.54 14.54 -8.73
C ASN A 127 -8.36 15.20 -7.62
N HIS A 128 -9.69 15.14 -7.76
CA HIS A 128 -10.65 15.76 -6.84
C HIS A 128 -10.31 17.23 -6.50
N PRO A 129 -10.15 18.12 -7.50
CA PRO A 129 -9.67 19.48 -7.28
C PRO A 129 -10.67 20.34 -6.48
N ASP A 130 -11.93 19.91 -6.38
CA ASP A 130 -12.99 20.62 -5.66
C ASP A 130 -13.11 20.25 -4.17
N THR A 131 -12.28 19.31 -3.67
CA THR A 131 -12.29 18.90 -2.26
C THR A 131 -11.04 19.32 -1.52
N SER A 132 -11.18 19.76 -0.28
CA SER A 132 -10.05 20.02 0.63
C SER A 132 -9.39 18.73 1.09
N ALA A 133 -8.17 18.83 1.63
CA ALA A 133 -7.43 17.68 2.13
C ALA A 133 -8.22 16.88 3.18
N ILE A 134 -8.13 15.56 3.08
CA ILE A 134 -8.71 14.60 4.04
C ILE A 134 -7.64 13.79 4.79
N TYR A 135 -6.37 14.04 4.50
CA TYR A 135 -5.26 13.29 5.06
C TYR A 135 -4.95 13.74 6.50
N PRO A 136 -4.44 12.84 7.37
CA PRO A 136 -4.06 13.21 8.73
C PRO A 136 -3.03 14.36 8.76
N PRO A 137 -3.20 15.38 9.62
CA PRO A 137 -2.32 16.57 9.66
C PRO A 137 -0.83 16.29 9.76
N LEU A 138 -0.42 15.30 10.55
CA LEU A 138 0.99 14.95 10.70
C LEU A 138 1.60 14.37 9.41
N ILE A 139 0.83 13.59 8.65
CA ILE A 139 1.27 13.07 7.35
C ILE A 139 1.35 14.20 6.34
N GLN A 140 0.37 15.11 6.38
CA GLN A 140 0.29 16.26 5.49
C GLN A 140 1.50 17.20 5.62
N LEU A 141 2.01 17.36 6.85
CA LEU A 141 3.25 18.09 7.11
C LEU A 141 4.47 17.39 6.51
N GLY A 142 4.45 16.06 6.35
CA GLY A 142 5.50 15.31 5.68
C GLY A 142 5.63 15.64 4.19
N PHE A 143 4.57 16.14 3.56
CA PHE A 143 4.59 16.60 2.17
C PHE A 143 5.06 18.04 2.01
N ARG A 144 5.34 18.74 3.11
CA ARG A 144 5.82 20.12 3.11
C ARG A 144 7.34 20.16 2.86
N PHE A 145 7.75 19.88 1.63
CA PHE A 145 9.14 19.95 1.16
C PHE A 145 9.34 21.07 0.12
#